data_AF-A0A5B8U6E4-F1
#
_entry.id   AF-A0A5B8U6E4-F1
#
_cell.length_a   1.000
_cell.length_b   1.000
_cell.length_c   1.000
_cell.angle_alpha   90.00
_cell.angle_beta   90.00
_cell.angle_gamma   90.00
#
_symmetry.space_group_name_H-M   'P 1'
#
loop_
_entity.id
_entity.type
_entity.pdbx_description
1 polymer ?
#
loop_
_entity_poly.entity_id
_entity_poly.type
_entity_poly.pdbx_seq_one_letter_code
_entity_poly.pdbx_strand_id
1 'polypeptide(L)'
;MRPTLTGIEDALAEAGGVGAPRERAGQLRALLGRELEHGARELTLARSGYGHPVLVAVAPVAGGLIAVAPVTAALRADPDAVDERAWLLVAALVGALVDAGGTAGALTAGALDGHLALHLAAPDPESAELVPLAFEDQVAPVDRLRAGALVLPGAVLADAEDLRAPIGAAHPLLVALEVARLGGHPADPASVAEHEEAVLGALAAPGGEVSRPHDDPDPARRVARRILQRLDGMGKWGGYHTDFTHLARGFAGNDRALADEVGEALLAAGLLAEKPSVGQRHVFLDPRRARDIRALIERGDVPGGLQLPAAGS
;
A
#
# COMPACT_ATOMS: atom_id res chain seq x y z
N MET A 1 -9.75 -28.77 2.07
CA MET A 1 -9.42 -27.70 1.10
C MET A 1 -10.64 -26.82 0.94
N ARG A 2 -10.47 -25.50 1.01
CA ARG A 2 -11.56 -24.56 0.77
C ARG A 2 -11.62 -24.36 -0.76
N PRO A 3 -12.79 -24.45 -1.41
CA PRO A 3 -12.84 -24.37 -2.88
C PRO A 3 -12.43 -22.96 -3.36
N THR A 4 -11.33 -22.89 -4.12
CA THR A 4 -10.92 -21.69 -4.84
C THR A 4 -11.76 -21.49 -6.10
N LEU A 5 -11.82 -20.27 -6.64
CA LEU A 5 -12.64 -19.98 -7.83
C LEU A 5 -12.12 -20.74 -9.06
N THR A 6 -10.80 -20.83 -9.18
CA THR A 6 -10.10 -21.30 -10.37
C THR A 6 -9.53 -22.71 -10.25
N GLY A 7 -9.54 -23.30 -9.05
CA GLY A 7 -8.86 -24.57 -8.77
C GLY A 7 -7.33 -24.42 -8.69
N ILE A 8 -6.82 -23.22 -8.36
CA ILE A 8 -5.37 -22.97 -8.29
C ILE A 8 -4.67 -23.90 -7.30
N GLU A 9 -5.34 -24.28 -6.20
CA GLU A 9 -4.80 -25.25 -5.23
C GLU A 9 -4.57 -26.63 -5.86
N ASP A 10 -5.53 -27.11 -6.66
CA ASP A 10 -5.42 -28.40 -7.35
C ASP A 10 -4.31 -28.35 -8.40
N ALA A 11 -4.27 -27.28 -9.20
CA ALA A 11 -3.23 -27.07 -10.21
C ALA A 11 -1.82 -26.96 -9.59
N LEU A 12 -1.71 -26.33 -8.42
CA LEU A 12 -0.48 -26.23 -7.65
C LEU A 12 -0.06 -27.61 -7.13
N ALA A 13 -0.99 -28.38 -6.54
CA ALA A 13 -0.72 -29.73 -6.06
C ALA A 13 -0.27 -30.67 -7.20
N GLU A 14 -0.95 -30.63 -8.35
CA GLU A 14 -0.58 -31.37 -9.57
C GLU A 14 0.79 -30.96 -10.12
N ALA A 15 1.18 -29.70 -9.92
CA ALA A 15 2.47 -29.19 -10.37
C ALA A 15 3.63 -29.52 -9.42
N GLY A 16 3.37 -30.07 -8.23
CA GLY A 16 4.39 -30.40 -7.23
C GLY A 16 4.51 -29.37 -6.09
N GLY A 17 3.49 -28.55 -5.86
CA GLY A 17 3.45 -27.60 -4.74
C GLY A 17 4.45 -26.45 -4.89
N VAL A 18 5.07 -26.03 -3.78
CA VAL A 18 6.09 -24.97 -3.74
C VAL A 18 7.31 -25.34 -4.60
N GLY A 19 7.60 -26.63 -4.74
CA GLY A 19 8.67 -27.16 -5.60
C GLY A 19 8.30 -27.27 -7.08
N ALA A 20 7.15 -26.75 -7.51
CA ALA A 20 6.73 -26.88 -8.90
C ALA A 20 7.75 -26.29 -9.89
N PRO A 21 7.94 -26.93 -11.06
CA PRO A 21 8.97 -26.55 -12.01
C PRO A 21 8.61 -25.23 -12.73
N ARG A 22 9.62 -24.47 -13.18
CA ARG A 22 9.43 -23.11 -13.71
C ARG A 22 8.51 -23.04 -14.93
N GLU A 23 8.42 -24.12 -15.69
CA GLU A 23 7.54 -24.27 -16.86
C GLU A 23 6.06 -24.14 -16.48
N ARG A 24 5.70 -24.45 -15.23
CA ARG A 24 4.33 -24.28 -14.70
C ARG A 24 4.03 -22.86 -14.23
N ALA A 25 5.04 -22.00 -14.07
CA ALA A 25 4.87 -20.67 -13.49
C ALA A 25 3.89 -19.79 -14.29
N GLY A 26 3.91 -19.87 -15.62
CA GLY A 26 2.96 -19.12 -16.46
C GLY A 26 1.51 -19.52 -16.24
N GLN A 27 1.23 -20.82 -16.11
CA GLN A 27 -0.10 -21.34 -15.82
C GLN A 27 -0.57 -20.89 -14.42
N LEU A 28 0.29 -21.04 -13.40
CA LEU A 28 -0.02 -20.65 -12.03
C LEU A 28 -0.23 -19.14 -11.90
N ARG A 29 0.56 -18.32 -12.61
CA ARG A 29 0.38 -16.86 -12.65
C ARG A 29 -0.98 -16.47 -13.26
N ALA A 30 -1.38 -17.12 -14.35
CA ALA A 30 -2.68 -16.86 -14.97
C ALA A 30 -3.86 -17.28 -14.08
N LEU A 31 -3.71 -18.34 -13.28
CA LEU A 31 -4.69 -18.72 -12.26
C LEU A 31 -4.74 -17.70 -11.13
N LEU A 32 -3.57 -17.31 -10.60
CA LEU A 32 -3.44 -16.33 -9.53
C LEU A 32 -4.05 -14.99 -9.92
N GLY A 33 -3.77 -14.48 -11.13
CA GLY A 33 -4.33 -13.21 -11.60
C GLY A 33 -5.87 -13.20 -11.55
N ARG A 34 -6.51 -14.31 -11.94
CA ARG A 34 -7.98 -14.45 -11.85
C ARG A 34 -8.49 -14.47 -10.40
N GLU A 35 -7.76 -15.12 -9.49
CA GLU A 35 -8.08 -15.09 -8.05
C GLU A 35 -7.92 -13.68 -7.47
N LEU A 36 -6.86 -12.95 -7.84
CA LEU A 36 -6.61 -11.60 -7.36
C LEU A 36 -7.65 -10.60 -7.89
N GLU A 37 -8.03 -10.70 -9.17
CA GLU A 37 -9.11 -9.92 -9.75
C GLU A 37 -10.45 -10.20 -9.07
N HIS A 38 -10.72 -11.47 -8.75
CA HIS A 38 -11.92 -11.86 -8.00
C HIS A 38 -11.90 -11.28 -6.59
N GLY A 39 -10.78 -11.43 -5.87
CA GLY A 39 -10.59 -10.86 -4.54
C GLY A 39 -10.79 -9.34 -4.52
N ALA A 40 -10.27 -8.63 -5.52
CA ALA A 40 -10.43 -7.18 -5.63
C ALA A 40 -11.90 -6.78 -5.78
N ARG A 41 -12.69 -7.56 -6.54
CA ARG A 41 -14.14 -7.35 -6.65
C ARG A 41 -14.86 -7.70 -5.34
N GLU A 42 -14.52 -8.82 -4.72
CA GLU A 42 -15.11 -9.27 -3.45
C GLU A 42 -14.92 -8.25 -2.33
N LEU A 43 -13.76 -7.60 -2.25
CA LEU A 43 -13.48 -6.59 -1.23
C LEU A 43 -14.44 -5.39 -1.30
N THR A 44 -15.01 -5.09 -2.47
CA THR A 44 -16.02 -4.02 -2.63
C THR A 44 -17.41 -4.36 -2.08
N LEU A 45 -17.67 -5.62 -1.72
CA LEU A 45 -18.97 -6.06 -1.24
C LEU A 45 -19.19 -5.70 0.24
N ALA A 46 -20.37 -5.96 0.79
CA ALA A 46 -20.61 -5.82 2.24
C ALA A 46 -20.10 -7.02 3.07
N ARG A 47 -19.92 -8.16 2.42
CA ARG A 47 -19.37 -9.41 2.94
C ARG A 47 -18.53 -10.03 1.85
N SER A 48 -17.31 -10.42 2.16
CA SER A 48 -16.34 -10.88 1.15
C SER A 48 -15.93 -12.31 1.43
N GLY A 49 -15.83 -13.11 0.38
CA GLY A 49 -15.19 -14.41 0.41
C GLY A 49 -16.07 -15.59 0.83
N TYR A 50 -17.39 -15.39 0.95
CA TYR A 50 -18.31 -16.42 1.46
C TYR A 50 -18.65 -17.51 0.43
N GLY A 51 -18.51 -17.20 -0.87
CA GLY A 51 -18.59 -18.20 -1.95
C GLY A 51 -17.21 -18.84 -2.19
N HIS A 52 -16.22 -18.00 -2.48
CA HIS A 52 -14.82 -18.37 -2.62
C HIS A 52 -13.99 -17.40 -1.78
N PRO A 53 -13.06 -17.87 -0.93
CA PRO A 53 -12.28 -16.99 -0.06
C PRO A 53 -11.47 -15.98 -0.88
N VAL A 54 -11.31 -14.77 -0.36
CA VAL A 54 -10.35 -13.79 -0.91
C VAL A 54 -8.94 -14.33 -0.72
N LEU A 55 -8.23 -14.59 -1.81
CA LEU A 55 -6.90 -15.16 -1.75
C LEU A 55 -5.80 -14.08 -1.74
N VAL A 56 -4.82 -14.30 -0.88
CA VAL A 56 -3.48 -13.72 -0.98
C VAL A 56 -2.50 -14.83 -1.32
N ALA A 57 -1.37 -14.49 -1.94
CA ALA A 57 -0.33 -15.48 -2.23
C ALA A 57 1.00 -15.03 -1.67
N VAL A 58 1.84 -15.98 -1.29
CA VAL A 58 3.20 -15.78 -0.80
C VAL A 58 4.13 -16.72 -1.53
N ALA A 59 5.37 -16.31 -1.77
CA ALA A 59 6.39 -17.15 -2.34
C ALA A 59 7.77 -16.83 -1.72
N PRO A 60 8.62 -17.85 -1.53
CA PRO A 60 9.99 -17.63 -1.15
C PRO A 60 10.76 -17.00 -2.30
N VAL A 61 11.60 -16.00 -1.98
CA VAL A 61 12.53 -15.38 -2.94
C VAL A 61 13.92 -15.29 -2.33
N ALA A 62 14.90 -14.94 -3.16
CA ALA A 62 16.24 -14.66 -2.65
C ALA A 62 16.18 -13.45 -1.70
N GLY A 63 16.53 -13.67 -0.43
CA GLY A 63 16.60 -12.63 0.58
C GLY A 63 15.30 -12.34 1.35
N GLY A 64 14.24 -13.14 1.16
CA GLY A 64 13.03 -13.01 1.97
C GLY A 64 11.78 -13.64 1.36
N LEU A 65 10.64 -13.03 1.67
CA LEU A 65 9.32 -13.44 1.23
C LEU A 65 8.69 -12.35 0.38
N ILE A 66 8.08 -12.72 -0.75
CA ILE A 66 7.16 -11.85 -1.49
C ILE A 66 5.75 -12.35 -1.26
N ALA A 67 4.83 -11.46 -0.91
CA ALA A 67 3.41 -11.71 -0.93
C ALA A 67 2.68 -10.74 -1.85
N VAL A 68 1.54 -11.18 -2.39
CA VAL A 68 0.65 -10.34 -3.19
C VAL A 68 -0.76 -10.40 -2.62
N ALA A 69 -1.39 -9.23 -2.51
CA ALA A 69 -2.76 -9.08 -2.06
C ALA A 69 -3.63 -8.44 -3.16
N PRO A 70 -4.93 -8.74 -3.22
CA PRO A 70 -5.85 -8.24 -4.25
C PRO A 70 -6.29 -6.78 -4.00
N VAL A 71 -5.30 -5.92 -3.76
CA VAL A 71 -5.44 -4.52 -3.36
C VAL A 71 -4.56 -3.67 -4.28
N THR A 72 -4.88 -2.40 -4.49
CA THR A 72 -4.08 -1.53 -5.36
C THR A 72 -2.66 -1.31 -4.81
N ALA A 73 -1.66 -1.36 -5.70
CA ALA A 73 -0.28 -1.01 -5.37
C ALA A 73 -0.12 0.48 -4.95
N ALA A 74 -1.11 1.33 -5.24
CA ALA A 74 -1.13 2.72 -4.80
C ALA A 74 -1.06 2.86 -3.26
N LEU A 75 -1.42 1.82 -2.51
CA LEU A 75 -1.35 1.80 -1.04
C LEU A 75 0.05 2.15 -0.51
N ARG A 76 1.13 1.82 -1.23
CA ARG A 76 2.51 2.18 -0.83
C ARG A 76 2.70 3.70 -0.67
N ALA A 77 1.96 4.47 -1.45
CA ALA A 77 2.09 5.92 -1.58
C ALA A 77 0.96 6.68 -0.91
N ASP A 78 -0.25 6.13 -0.96
CA ASP A 78 -1.46 6.76 -0.47
C ASP A 78 -2.22 5.76 0.41
N PRO A 79 -2.14 5.91 1.75
CA PRO A 79 -2.89 5.09 2.70
C PRO A 79 -4.40 5.07 2.45
N ASP A 80 -4.95 6.13 1.86
CA ASP A 80 -6.39 6.26 1.59
C ASP A 80 -6.79 5.64 0.24
N ALA A 81 -5.85 5.02 -0.49
CA ALA A 81 -6.13 4.37 -1.77
C ALA A 81 -7.00 3.11 -1.66
N VAL A 82 -7.23 2.65 -0.43
CA VAL A 82 -7.94 1.41 -0.11
C VAL A 82 -9.00 1.70 0.93
N ASP A 83 -10.07 0.90 0.92
CA ASP A 83 -11.04 0.95 2.02
C ASP A 83 -10.54 0.18 3.25
N GLU A 84 -11.27 0.32 4.34
CA GLU A 84 -10.93 -0.30 5.63
C GLU A 84 -10.77 -1.82 5.51
N ARG A 85 -11.63 -2.54 4.78
CA ARG A 85 -11.53 -4.01 4.71
C ARG A 85 -10.32 -4.46 3.90
N ALA A 86 -10.04 -3.80 2.78
CA ALA A 86 -8.84 -4.03 2.01
C ALA A 86 -7.58 -3.73 2.83
N TRP A 87 -7.61 -2.68 3.65
CA TRP A 87 -6.55 -2.38 4.61
C TRP A 87 -6.37 -3.50 5.64
N LEU A 88 -7.45 -3.96 6.29
CA LEU A 88 -7.37 -5.02 7.31
C LEU A 88 -6.85 -6.35 6.75
N LEU A 89 -7.19 -6.69 5.50
CA LEU A 89 -6.60 -7.84 4.79
C LEU A 89 -5.07 -7.69 4.66
N VAL A 90 -4.60 -6.52 4.25
CA VAL A 90 -3.18 -6.23 4.08
C VAL A 90 -2.45 -6.20 5.42
N ALA A 91 -3.06 -5.62 6.46
CA ALA A 91 -2.51 -5.60 7.80
C ALA A 91 -2.34 -7.03 8.36
N ALA A 92 -3.34 -7.90 8.17
CA ALA A 92 -3.25 -9.31 8.54
C ALA A 92 -2.13 -10.03 7.77
N LEU A 93 -1.97 -9.74 6.48
CA LEU A 93 -0.87 -10.29 5.68
C LEU A 93 0.51 -9.83 6.18
N VAL A 94 0.66 -8.56 6.57
CA VAL A 94 1.91 -8.06 7.18
C VAL A 94 2.21 -8.79 8.49
N GLY A 95 1.20 -8.96 9.36
CA GLY A 95 1.33 -9.74 10.59
C GLY A 95 1.81 -11.16 10.32
N ALA A 96 1.17 -11.85 9.38
CA ALA A 96 1.50 -13.22 9.02
C ALA A 96 2.92 -13.38 8.46
N LEU A 97 3.39 -12.40 7.67
CA LEU A 97 4.76 -12.38 7.16
C LEU A 97 5.79 -12.23 8.29
N VAL A 98 5.50 -11.43 9.31
CA VAL A 98 6.39 -11.24 10.47
C VAL A 98 6.37 -12.45 11.39
N ASP A 99 5.19 -13.03 11.66
CA ASP A 99 5.07 -14.23 12.49
C ASP A 99 5.83 -15.42 11.90
N ALA A 100 5.78 -15.58 10.58
CA ALA A 100 6.48 -16.65 9.88
C ALA A 100 7.96 -16.33 9.62
N GLY A 101 8.25 -15.15 9.05
CA GLY A 101 9.59 -14.75 8.60
C GLY A 101 10.49 -14.17 9.70
N GLY A 102 9.93 -13.93 10.89
CA GLY A 102 10.60 -13.32 12.02
C GLY A 102 10.53 -11.79 12.02
N THR A 103 10.99 -11.21 13.13
CA THR A 103 10.88 -9.77 13.40
C THR A 103 11.96 -8.92 12.72
N ALA A 104 13.04 -9.55 12.24
CA ALA A 104 14.16 -8.89 11.60
C ALA A 104 13.94 -8.81 10.08
N GLY A 105 13.61 -7.61 9.58
CA GLY A 105 13.36 -7.46 8.14
C GLY A 105 12.78 -6.12 7.75
N ALA A 106 13.33 -5.46 6.73
CA ALA A 106 12.71 -4.26 6.16
C ALA A 106 11.52 -4.66 5.27
N LEU A 107 10.40 -3.95 5.42
CA LEU A 107 9.24 -4.09 4.55
C LEU A 107 9.35 -3.12 3.37
N THR A 108 9.19 -3.65 2.18
CA THR A 108 9.05 -2.88 0.94
C THR A 108 7.74 -3.26 0.26
N ALA A 109 7.17 -2.35 -0.51
CA ALA A 109 5.95 -2.57 -1.26
C ALA A 109 6.14 -2.14 -2.72
N GLY A 110 5.39 -2.75 -3.63
CA GLY A 110 5.46 -2.55 -5.06
C GLY A 110 4.22 -3.10 -5.75
N ALA A 111 4.37 -3.54 -7.00
CA ALA A 111 3.26 -4.03 -7.80
C ALA A 111 3.53 -5.42 -8.41
N LEU A 112 2.46 -6.20 -8.56
CA LEU A 112 2.41 -7.35 -9.46
C LEU A 112 1.09 -7.26 -10.23
N ASP A 113 1.14 -7.02 -11.54
CA ASP A 113 -0.05 -6.87 -12.39
C ASP A 113 -1.07 -5.83 -11.85
N GLY A 114 -0.57 -4.76 -11.22
CA GLY A 114 -1.39 -3.70 -10.60
C GLY A 114 -1.89 -3.99 -9.18
N HIS A 115 -1.67 -5.21 -8.68
CA HIS A 115 -1.95 -5.61 -7.29
C HIS A 115 -0.77 -5.30 -6.37
N LEU A 116 -1.04 -5.09 -5.08
CA LEU A 116 -0.04 -4.80 -4.07
C LEU A 116 0.87 -6.00 -3.86
N ALA A 117 2.16 -5.84 -4.17
CA ALA A 117 3.21 -6.76 -3.77
C ALA A 117 3.90 -6.23 -2.51
N LEU A 118 4.08 -7.08 -1.51
CA LEU A 118 4.84 -6.84 -0.29
C LEU A 118 6.07 -7.73 -0.31
N HIS A 119 7.23 -7.16 0.01
CA HIS A 119 8.45 -7.91 0.23
C HIS A 119 8.97 -7.64 1.64
N LEU A 120 9.04 -8.70 2.44
CA LEU A 120 9.68 -8.69 3.75
C LEU A 120 11.03 -9.38 3.60
N ALA A 121 12.10 -8.62 3.81
CA ALA A 121 13.43 -9.22 3.89
C ALA A 121 13.45 -10.17 5.11
N ALA A 122 13.72 -11.45 4.89
CA ALA A 122 13.68 -12.47 5.92
C ALA A 122 14.91 -13.39 5.78
N PRO A 123 15.49 -13.87 6.89
CA PRO A 123 16.70 -14.67 6.85
C PRO A 123 16.45 -16.10 6.31
N ASP A 124 15.23 -16.62 6.48
CA ASP A 124 14.87 -18.00 6.13
C ASP A 124 13.73 -18.05 5.11
N PRO A 125 13.99 -18.40 3.84
CA PRO A 125 12.95 -18.60 2.83
C PRO A 125 11.98 -19.76 3.12
N GLU A 126 12.37 -20.76 3.92
CA GLU A 126 11.49 -21.90 4.25
C GLU A 126 10.30 -21.48 5.13
N SER A 127 10.39 -20.31 5.78
CA SER A 127 9.28 -19.69 6.52
C SER A 127 8.02 -19.44 5.68
N ALA A 128 8.13 -19.42 4.34
CA ALA A 128 6.99 -19.25 3.45
C ALA A 128 5.86 -20.27 3.71
N GLU A 129 6.20 -21.49 4.13
CA GLU A 129 5.23 -22.56 4.42
C GLU A 129 4.40 -22.30 5.70
N LEU A 130 4.89 -21.45 6.60
CA LEU A 130 4.20 -21.10 7.85
C LEU A 130 3.22 -19.92 7.67
N VAL A 131 3.39 -19.14 6.62
CA VAL A 131 2.57 -17.94 6.36
C VAL A 131 1.08 -18.25 6.25
N PRO A 132 0.61 -19.33 5.58
CA PRO A 132 -0.81 -19.65 5.57
C PRO A 132 -1.43 -19.86 6.94
N LEU A 133 -0.72 -20.54 7.85
CA LEU A 133 -1.19 -20.79 9.20
C LEU A 133 -1.25 -19.47 10.00
N ALA A 134 -0.17 -18.69 9.97
CA ALA A 134 -0.14 -17.39 10.64
C ALA A 134 -1.21 -16.43 10.07
N PHE A 135 -1.46 -16.49 8.76
CA PHE A 135 -2.48 -15.66 8.11
C PHE A 135 -3.90 -16.04 8.54
N GLU A 136 -4.20 -17.32 8.74
CA GLU A 136 -5.51 -17.74 9.26
C GLU A 136 -5.79 -17.12 10.64
N ASP A 137 -4.80 -17.09 11.52
CA ASP A 137 -4.92 -16.46 12.84
C ASP A 137 -5.04 -14.94 12.73
N GLN A 138 -4.19 -14.30 11.92
CA GLN A 138 -4.16 -12.84 11.75
C GLN A 138 -5.43 -12.27 11.09
N VAL A 139 -6.08 -13.03 10.20
CA VAL A 139 -7.29 -12.58 9.49
C VAL A 139 -8.59 -12.94 10.21
N ALA A 140 -8.56 -13.85 11.19
CA ALA A 140 -9.73 -14.29 11.93
C ALA A 140 -10.54 -13.16 12.61
N PRO A 141 -9.92 -12.08 13.15
CA PRO A 141 -10.64 -10.96 13.76
C PRO A 141 -11.39 -10.07 12.77
N VAL A 142 -11.10 -10.17 11.46
CA VAL A 142 -11.66 -9.26 10.46
C VAL A 142 -13.13 -9.60 10.18
N ASP A 143 -14.04 -8.72 10.61
CA ASP A 143 -15.48 -8.94 10.44
C ASP A 143 -15.86 -9.10 8.97
N ARG A 144 -16.75 -10.07 8.71
CA ARG A 144 -17.36 -10.34 7.38
C ARG A 144 -16.35 -10.56 6.24
N LEU A 145 -15.12 -10.96 6.56
CA LEU A 145 -14.12 -11.39 5.59
C LEU A 145 -13.87 -12.90 5.74
N ARG A 146 -13.82 -13.58 4.60
CA ARG A 146 -13.28 -14.93 4.49
C ARG A 146 -12.12 -14.86 3.51
N ALA A 147 -10.91 -15.06 4.02
CA ALA A 147 -9.70 -15.02 3.24
C ALA A 147 -8.86 -16.28 3.48
N GLY A 148 -7.90 -16.51 2.60
CA GLY A 148 -6.90 -17.56 2.71
C GLY A 148 -5.59 -17.15 2.05
N ALA A 149 -4.50 -17.75 2.49
CA ALA A 149 -3.18 -17.54 1.91
C ALA A 149 -2.68 -18.81 1.23
N LEU A 150 -2.04 -18.65 0.07
CA LEU A 150 -1.46 -19.74 -0.70
C LEU A 150 0.05 -19.56 -0.84
N VAL A 151 0.81 -20.64 -0.63
CA VAL A 151 2.25 -20.65 -0.91
C VAL A 151 2.47 -21.09 -2.35
N LEU A 152 3.18 -20.28 -3.11
CA LEU A 152 3.49 -20.52 -4.52
C LEU A 152 5.00 -20.66 -4.72
N PRO A 153 5.45 -21.30 -5.80
CA PRO A 153 6.85 -21.26 -6.20
C PRO A 153 7.30 -19.81 -6.45
N GLY A 154 8.53 -19.48 -6.04
CA GLY A 154 9.11 -18.13 -6.22
C GLY A 154 9.04 -17.61 -7.67
N ALA A 155 9.09 -18.50 -8.66
CA ALA A 155 8.99 -18.13 -10.07
C ALA A 155 7.63 -17.52 -10.47
N VAL A 156 6.56 -17.72 -9.68
CA VAL A 156 5.23 -17.17 -9.96
C VAL A 156 5.16 -15.67 -9.63
N LEU A 157 5.83 -15.24 -8.56
CA LEU A 157 5.85 -13.86 -8.08
C LEU A 157 7.13 -13.10 -8.45
N ALA A 158 8.01 -13.70 -9.24
CA ALA A 158 9.33 -13.14 -9.58
C ALA A 158 9.27 -11.82 -10.38
N ASP A 159 8.13 -11.52 -11.01
CA ASP A 159 7.94 -10.30 -11.81
C ASP A 159 7.36 -9.14 -10.99
N ALA A 160 7.32 -9.27 -9.66
CA ALA A 160 6.97 -8.15 -8.78
C ALA A 160 7.98 -7.01 -8.95
N GLU A 161 7.47 -5.82 -9.21
CA GLU A 161 8.25 -4.65 -9.61
C GLU A 161 8.09 -3.48 -8.63
N ASP A 162 9.02 -2.52 -8.73
CA ASP A 162 9.01 -1.27 -7.95
C ASP A 162 8.93 -1.45 -6.42
N LEU A 163 9.50 -2.53 -5.90
CA LEU A 163 9.63 -2.78 -4.47
C LEU A 163 10.49 -1.69 -3.80
N ARG A 164 9.83 -0.79 -3.07
CA ARG A 164 10.44 0.35 -2.38
C ARG A 164 9.81 0.53 -1.00
N ALA A 165 10.47 1.28 -0.12
CA ALA A 165 9.91 1.61 1.18
C ALA A 165 8.53 2.30 1.03
N PRO A 166 7.56 2.01 1.92
CA PRO A 166 6.35 2.81 2.04
C PRO A 166 6.67 4.29 2.31
N ILE A 167 5.84 5.21 1.79
CA ILE A 167 6.15 6.63 1.83
C ILE A 167 5.69 7.26 3.15
N GLY A 168 6.68 7.72 3.93
CA GLY A 168 6.46 8.41 5.20
C GLY A 168 6.74 7.51 6.40
N ALA A 169 7.40 8.07 7.43
CA ALA A 169 7.83 7.31 8.60
C ALA A 169 6.67 6.68 9.39
N ALA A 170 5.48 7.27 9.32
CA ALA A 170 4.26 6.77 9.97
C ALA A 170 3.28 6.09 9.00
N HIS A 171 3.76 5.59 7.86
CA HIS A 171 2.92 4.90 6.89
C HIS A 171 2.24 3.67 7.54
N PRO A 172 0.94 3.38 7.31
CA PRO A 172 0.24 2.28 7.98
C PRO A 172 0.91 0.91 7.80
N LEU A 173 1.48 0.61 6.63
CA LEU A 173 2.29 -0.61 6.45
C LEU A 173 3.48 -0.72 7.43
N LEU A 174 4.11 0.39 7.79
CA LEU A 174 5.20 0.41 8.79
C LEU A 174 4.63 0.29 10.21
N VAL A 175 3.50 0.92 10.50
CA VAL A 175 2.78 0.74 11.76
C VAL A 175 2.41 -0.73 11.95
N ALA A 176 1.83 -1.38 10.93
CA ALA A 176 1.48 -2.79 10.96
C ALA A 176 2.71 -3.69 11.16
N LEU A 177 3.82 -3.36 10.50
CA LEU A 177 5.10 -4.05 10.70
C LEU A 177 5.57 -3.96 12.16
N GLU A 178 5.54 -2.77 12.77
CA GLU A 178 5.99 -2.61 14.16
C GLU A 178 5.04 -3.26 15.17
N VAL A 179 3.72 -3.17 14.96
CA VAL A 179 2.73 -3.90 15.80
C VAL A 179 3.03 -5.40 15.77
N ALA A 180 3.24 -5.98 14.59
CA ALA A 180 3.54 -7.40 14.46
C ALA A 180 4.88 -7.78 15.11
N ARG A 181 5.91 -6.93 14.99
CA ARG A 181 7.22 -7.16 15.65
C ARG A 181 7.14 -7.17 17.16
N LEU A 182 6.18 -6.45 17.74
CA LEU A 182 5.89 -6.45 19.17
C LEU A 182 5.03 -7.65 19.60
N GLY A 183 4.63 -8.52 18.66
CA GLY A 183 3.77 -9.66 18.91
C GLY A 183 2.27 -9.34 18.89
N GLY A 184 1.90 -8.17 18.37
CA GLY A 184 0.51 -7.75 18.21
C GLY A 184 -0.14 -8.22 16.90
N HIS A 185 -1.44 -7.93 16.76
CA HIS A 185 -2.26 -8.23 15.59
C HIS A 185 -2.59 -6.93 14.83
N PRO A 186 -1.92 -6.64 13.70
CA PRO A 186 -2.11 -5.37 12.99
C PRO A 186 -3.52 -5.15 12.42
N ALA A 187 -4.28 -6.22 12.22
CA ALA A 187 -5.67 -6.17 11.76
C ALA A 187 -6.70 -6.08 12.90
N ASP A 188 -6.26 -6.12 14.17
CA ASP A 188 -7.12 -5.93 15.34
C ASP A 188 -6.91 -4.53 15.94
N PRO A 189 -7.90 -3.64 15.87
CA PRO A 189 -7.81 -2.30 16.45
C PRO A 189 -7.46 -2.29 17.94
N ALA A 190 -7.89 -3.29 18.72
CA ALA A 190 -7.57 -3.37 20.13
C ALA A 190 -6.07 -3.67 20.35
N SER A 191 -5.51 -4.58 19.56
CA SER A 191 -4.09 -4.90 19.61
C SER A 191 -3.22 -3.73 19.13
N VAL A 192 -3.66 -2.98 18.12
CA VAL A 192 -2.96 -1.75 17.68
C VAL A 192 -2.95 -0.71 18.80
N ALA A 193 -4.07 -0.50 19.48
CA ALA A 193 -4.16 0.46 20.60
C ALA A 193 -3.27 0.07 21.79
N GLU A 194 -3.16 -1.23 22.10
CA GLU A 194 -2.26 -1.73 23.15
C GLU A 194 -0.78 -1.38 22.89
N HIS A 195 -0.37 -1.36 21.62
CA HIS A 195 1.02 -1.17 21.21
C HIS A 195 1.34 0.26 20.77
N GLU A 196 0.37 1.19 20.82
CA GLU A 196 0.47 2.54 20.24
C GLU A 196 1.74 3.30 20.69
N GLU A 197 1.98 3.36 22.00
CA GLU A 197 3.13 4.09 22.56
C GLU A 197 4.48 3.50 22.10
N ALA A 198 4.60 2.18 22.10
CA ALA A 198 5.81 1.48 21.68
C ALA A 198 6.08 1.66 20.18
N VAL A 199 5.02 1.62 19.35
CA VAL A 199 5.11 1.87 17.91
C VAL A 199 5.54 3.31 17.64
N LEU A 200 4.94 4.29 18.32
CA LEU A 200 5.34 5.71 18.18
C LEU A 200 6.81 5.90 18.55
N GLY A 201 7.28 5.27 19.63
CA GLY A 201 8.68 5.30 20.05
C GLY A 201 9.62 4.71 19.00
N ALA A 202 9.27 3.56 18.42
CA ALA A 202 10.07 2.89 17.39
C ALA A 202 10.18 3.70 16.09
N LEU A 203 9.09 4.37 15.69
CA LEU A 203 9.04 5.15 14.45
C LEU A 203 9.67 6.56 14.58
N ALA A 204 9.91 7.05 15.81
CA ALA A 204 10.38 8.42 16.07
C ALA A 204 11.92 8.62 16.06
N ALA A 205 12.75 7.57 15.98
CA ALA A 205 14.20 7.69 16.08
C ALA A 205 14.96 7.56 14.73
N PRO A 206 15.90 8.47 14.36
CA PRO A 206 15.95 9.91 14.58
C PRO A 206 15.67 10.72 13.29
N GLY A 207 14.84 11.78 13.39
CA GLY A 207 14.70 12.75 12.30
C GLY A 207 13.60 13.82 12.40
N GLY A 208 13.43 14.47 13.56
CA GLY A 208 12.57 15.66 13.71
C GLY A 208 11.07 15.37 13.83
N GLU A 209 10.30 16.31 14.39
CA GLU A 209 8.83 16.24 14.44
C GLU A 209 8.25 16.14 13.01
N VAL A 210 8.06 14.92 12.54
CA VAL A 210 7.30 14.64 11.31
C VAL A 210 5.83 14.70 11.68
N SER A 211 5.21 15.88 11.59
CA SER A 211 3.75 15.99 11.58
C SER A 211 3.24 15.31 10.31
N ARG A 212 2.32 14.34 10.39
CA ARG A 212 1.79 13.67 9.20
C ARG A 212 1.05 14.69 8.32
N PRO A 213 1.06 14.59 6.98
CA PRO A 213 0.30 15.49 6.11
C PRO A 213 -1.16 15.68 6.53
N HIS A 214 -1.83 14.63 7.01
CA HIS A 214 -3.22 14.66 7.49
C HIS A 214 -3.40 15.27 8.89
N ASP A 215 -2.34 15.31 9.70
CA ASP A 215 -2.35 15.91 11.03
C ASP A 215 -1.93 17.38 11.00
N ASP A 216 -1.66 17.92 9.81
CA ASP A 216 -1.31 19.32 9.67
C ASP A 216 -2.50 20.19 10.13
N PRO A 217 -2.33 21.06 11.15
CA PRO A 217 -3.43 21.82 11.72
C PRO A 217 -4.01 22.83 10.72
N ASP A 218 -3.25 23.23 9.70
CA ASP A 218 -3.71 24.12 8.64
C ASP A 218 -4.40 23.31 7.53
N PRO A 219 -5.70 23.52 7.28
CA PRO A 219 -6.44 22.77 6.27
C PRO A 219 -5.87 22.88 4.85
N ALA A 220 -5.42 24.05 4.43
CA ALA A 220 -4.91 24.25 3.09
C ALA A 220 -3.53 23.61 2.93
N ARG A 221 -2.68 23.70 3.97
CA ARG A 221 -1.38 23.02 4.00
C ARG A 221 -1.54 21.51 4.04
N ARG A 222 -2.47 20.99 4.85
CA ARG A 222 -2.85 19.56 4.86
C ARG A 222 -3.21 19.05 3.46
N VAL A 223 -4.10 19.76 2.78
CA VAL A 223 -4.54 19.42 1.41
C VAL A 223 -3.36 19.48 0.44
N ALA A 224 -2.52 20.53 0.50
CA ALA A 224 -1.35 20.68 -0.35
C ALA A 224 -0.37 19.51 -0.18
N ARG A 225 -0.08 19.15 1.08
CA ARG A 225 0.82 18.05 1.42
C ARG A 225 0.27 16.70 0.92
N ARG A 226 -1.03 16.44 1.09
CA ARG A 226 -1.69 15.23 0.57
C ARG A 226 -1.65 15.13 -0.96
N ILE A 227 -1.91 16.24 -1.67
CA ILE A 227 -1.82 16.28 -3.14
C ILE A 227 -0.40 15.94 -3.59
N LEU A 228 0.61 16.66 -3.07
CA LEU A 228 2.00 16.48 -3.46
C LEU A 228 2.54 15.09 -3.10
N GLN A 229 2.20 14.57 -1.92
CA GLN A 229 2.57 13.22 -1.48
C GLN A 229 2.03 12.16 -2.43
N ARG A 230 0.74 12.26 -2.80
CA ARG A 230 0.11 11.32 -3.73
C ARG A 230 0.79 11.35 -5.10
N LEU A 231 1.04 12.54 -5.64
CA LEU A 231 1.71 12.70 -6.93
C LEU A 231 3.16 12.17 -6.91
N ASP A 232 3.90 12.45 -5.84
CA ASP A 232 5.29 11.98 -5.66
C ASP A 232 5.32 10.45 -5.60
N GLY A 233 4.40 9.87 -4.84
CA GLY A 233 4.27 8.43 -4.72
C GLY A 233 3.83 7.72 -6.00
N MET A 234 3.02 8.35 -6.84
CA MET A 234 2.70 7.88 -8.19
C MET A 234 3.82 8.15 -9.21
N GLY A 235 4.92 8.80 -8.82
CA GLY A 235 6.02 9.14 -9.72
C GLY A 235 5.65 10.19 -10.77
N LYS A 236 4.67 11.07 -10.50
CA LYS A 236 4.16 12.10 -11.43
C LYS A 236 5.12 13.28 -11.55
N TRP A 237 6.36 13.00 -11.96
CA TRP A 237 7.44 13.97 -12.14
C TRP A 237 7.72 14.20 -13.62
N GLY A 238 7.91 15.47 -14.01
CA GLY A 238 8.33 15.84 -15.36
C GLY A 238 7.42 15.31 -16.48
N GLY A 239 7.80 14.20 -17.13
CA GLY A 239 7.08 13.64 -18.27
C GLY A 239 5.78 12.90 -17.91
N TYR A 240 5.62 12.46 -16.66
CA TYR A 240 4.48 11.68 -16.20
C TYR A 240 3.48 12.57 -15.45
N HIS A 241 2.24 12.64 -15.93
CA HIS A 241 1.26 13.66 -15.55
C HIS A 241 -0.10 13.04 -15.22
N THR A 242 -0.97 13.83 -14.60
CA THR A 242 -2.38 13.51 -14.32
C THR A 242 -3.26 14.67 -14.75
N ASP A 243 -4.54 14.41 -15.02
CA ASP A 243 -5.53 15.47 -15.21
C ASP A 243 -5.65 16.29 -13.93
N PHE A 244 -5.74 17.62 -14.06
CA PHE A 244 -5.85 18.55 -12.94
C PHE A 244 -7.06 18.24 -12.05
N THR A 245 -8.19 17.84 -12.64
CA THR A 245 -9.40 17.47 -11.89
C THR A 245 -9.20 16.25 -10.99
N HIS A 246 -8.16 15.45 -11.22
CA HIS A 246 -7.83 14.31 -10.37
C HIS A 246 -7.11 14.70 -9.07
N LEU A 247 -6.63 15.93 -8.92
CA LEU A 247 -6.00 16.38 -7.69
C LEU A 247 -6.98 16.28 -6.50
N ALA A 248 -8.23 16.67 -6.73
CA ALA A 248 -9.30 16.61 -5.73
C ALA A 248 -9.87 15.19 -5.49
N ARG A 249 -9.38 14.16 -6.17
CA ARG A 249 -9.80 12.76 -5.90
C ARG A 249 -9.40 12.36 -4.48
N GLY A 250 -10.27 11.64 -3.77
CA GLY A 250 -10.03 11.24 -2.38
C GLY A 250 -10.29 12.32 -1.32
N PHE A 251 -10.73 13.52 -1.73
CA PHE A 251 -11.24 14.56 -0.83
C PHE A 251 -12.78 14.59 -0.89
N ALA A 252 -13.42 14.86 0.24
CA ALA A 252 -14.88 14.87 0.39
C ALA A 252 -15.37 16.24 0.92
N GLY A 253 -16.62 16.60 0.59
CA GLY A 253 -17.24 17.84 1.06
C GLY A 253 -16.44 19.10 0.72
N ASN A 254 -16.28 19.98 1.70
CA ASN A 254 -15.57 21.27 1.55
C ASN A 254 -14.08 21.09 1.20
N ASP A 255 -13.46 19.97 1.60
CA ASP A 255 -12.06 19.69 1.29
C ASP A 255 -11.83 19.47 -0.22
N ARG A 256 -12.88 19.10 -0.97
CA ARG A 256 -12.78 18.92 -2.42
C ARG A 256 -12.63 20.25 -3.14
N ALA A 257 -13.43 21.26 -2.77
CA ALA A 257 -13.30 22.61 -3.32
C ALA A 257 -11.96 23.24 -2.92
N LEU A 258 -11.56 23.05 -1.66
CA LEU A 258 -10.25 23.48 -1.16
C LEU A 258 -9.10 22.82 -1.94
N ALA A 259 -9.23 21.54 -2.34
CA ALA A 259 -8.23 20.85 -3.14
C ALA A 259 -8.06 21.44 -4.55
N ASP A 260 -9.14 21.93 -5.17
CA ASP A 260 -9.05 22.62 -6.46
C ASP A 260 -8.30 23.96 -6.30
N GLU A 261 -8.64 24.76 -5.28
CA GLU A 261 -7.97 26.04 -4.98
C GLU A 261 -6.49 25.87 -4.63
N VAL A 262 -6.17 24.85 -3.82
CA VAL A 262 -4.80 24.49 -3.48
C VAL A 262 -4.04 24.00 -4.71
N GLY A 263 -4.69 23.24 -5.60
CA GLY A 263 -4.10 22.82 -6.88
C GLY A 263 -3.66 24.01 -7.73
N GLU A 264 -4.48 25.06 -7.81
CA GLU A 264 -4.14 26.30 -8.51
C GLU A 264 -2.99 27.06 -7.83
N ALA A 265 -3.00 27.12 -6.50
CA ALA A 265 -1.91 27.74 -5.74
C ALA A 265 -0.56 27.03 -5.97
N LEU A 266 -0.57 25.70 -6.02
CA LEU A 266 0.62 24.88 -6.30
C LEU A 266 1.15 25.09 -7.73
N LEU A 267 0.25 25.28 -8.71
CA LEU A 267 0.61 25.66 -10.08
C LEU A 267 1.20 27.07 -10.15
N ALA A 268 0.54 28.05 -9.54
CA ALA A 268 1.00 29.44 -9.52
C ALA A 268 2.38 29.58 -8.87
N ALA A 269 2.64 28.80 -7.82
CA ALA A 269 3.92 28.75 -7.13
C ALA A 269 4.99 27.90 -7.85
N GLY A 270 4.63 27.23 -8.96
CA GLY A 270 5.53 26.41 -9.76
C GLY A 270 5.95 25.08 -9.11
N LEU A 271 5.25 24.61 -8.08
CA LEU A 271 5.46 23.26 -7.54
C LEU A 271 4.83 22.21 -8.48
N LEU A 272 3.72 22.57 -9.10
CA LEU A 272 3.16 21.87 -10.25
C LEU A 272 3.51 22.62 -11.53
N ALA A 273 3.68 21.88 -12.61
CA ALA A 273 3.80 22.42 -13.95
C ALA A 273 2.73 21.82 -14.87
N GLU A 274 2.22 22.65 -15.79
CA GLU A 274 1.26 22.20 -16.79
C GLU A 274 1.97 21.60 -18.00
N LYS A 275 1.42 20.50 -18.52
CA LYS A 275 1.77 20.02 -19.84
C LYS A 275 0.89 20.72 -20.88
N PRO A 276 1.44 21.28 -21.97
CA PRO A 276 0.65 21.80 -23.06
C PRO A 276 -0.03 20.64 -23.80
N SER A 277 -1.30 20.35 -23.47
CA SER A 277 -2.13 19.38 -24.19
C SER A 277 -3.38 20.04 -24.78
N VAL A 278 -3.74 19.60 -25.99
CA VAL A 278 -4.93 20.02 -26.74
C VAL A 278 -6.18 19.43 -26.09
N GLY A 279 -6.74 20.12 -25.08
CA GLY A 279 -8.13 19.94 -24.63
C GLY A 279 -8.35 19.73 -23.12
N GLN A 280 -7.36 19.24 -22.37
CA GLN A 280 -7.45 19.03 -20.92
C GLN A 280 -6.19 19.53 -20.21
N ARG A 281 -6.35 20.11 -19.01
CA ARG A 281 -5.23 20.61 -18.19
C ARG A 281 -4.59 19.44 -17.47
N HIS A 282 -3.36 19.12 -17.83
CA HIS A 282 -2.59 18.06 -17.19
C HIS A 282 -1.44 18.66 -16.39
N VAL A 283 -1.21 18.10 -15.21
CA VAL A 283 -0.20 18.57 -14.26
C VAL A 283 0.73 17.47 -13.81
N PHE A 284 1.94 17.88 -13.44
CA PHE A 284 2.99 17.04 -12.86
C PHE A 284 3.83 17.86 -11.87
N LEU A 285 4.56 17.17 -10.99
CA LEU A 285 5.51 17.78 -10.06
C LEU A 285 6.75 18.30 -10.82
N ASP A 286 7.10 19.57 -10.63
CA ASP A 286 8.28 20.16 -11.27
C ASP A 286 9.57 19.59 -10.64
N PRO A 287 10.40 18.81 -11.38
CA PRO A 287 11.64 18.27 -10.84
C PRO A 287 12.62 19.35 -10.36
N ARG A 288 12.54 20.57 -10.90
CA ARG A 288 13.39 21.69 -10.46
C ARG A 288 13.05 22.16 -9.04
N ARG A 289 11.85 21.84 -8.57
CA ARG A 289 11.34 22.19 -7.23
C ARG A 289 11.30 21.00 -6.29
N ALA A 290 11.96 19.88 -6.62
CA ALA A 290 11.88 18.64 -5.86
C ALA A 290 12.26 18.79 -4.37
N ARG A 291 13.25 19.63 -4.06
CA ARG A 291 13.63 19.91 -2.66
C ARG A 291 12.50 20.58 -1.89
N ASP A 292 11.86 21.59 -2.46
CA ASP A 292 10.78 22.35 -1.82
C ASP A 292 9.53 21.48 -1.67
N ILE A 293 9.21 20.69 -2.70
CA ILE A 293 8.08 19.76 -2.70
C ILE A 293 8.25 18.73 -1.57
N ARG A 294 9.43 18.11 -1.45
CA ARG A 294 9.70 17.14 -0.39
C ARG A 294 9.71 17.78 0.99
N ALA A 295 10.28 18.99 1.12
CA ALA A 295 10.24 19.74 2.37
C ALA A 295 8.81 20.03 2.84
N LEU A 296 7.92 20.43 1.92
CA LEU A 296 6.50 20.65 2.20
C LEU A 296 5.81 19.33 2.58
N ILE A 297 6.02 18.25 1.83
CA ILE A 297 5.44 16.93 2.15
C ILE A 297 5.87 16.47 3.54
N GLU A 298 7.17 16.46 3.82
CA GLU A 298 7.76 15.87 5.02
C GLU A 298 7.49 16.71 6.27
N ARG A 299 7.66 18.04 6.18
CA ARG A 299 7.71 18.93 7.35
C ARG A 299 6.65 20.03 7.35
N GLY A 300 5.91 20.20 6.26
CA GLY A 300 5.00 21.34 6.12
C GLY A 300 5.71 22.66 5.80
N ASP A 301 6.98 22.62 5.39
CA ASP A 301 7.74 23.83 5.04
C ASP A 301 7.15 24.49 3.78
N VAL A 302 6.41 25.60 3.95
CA VAL A 302 5.82 26.34 2.82
C VAL A 302 6.89 27.15 2.10
N PRO A 303 7.23 26.84 0.83
CA PRO A 303 8.28 27.55 0.11
C PRO A 303 7.88 28.99 -0.22
N GLY A 304 8.88 29.86 -0.36
CA GLY A 304 8.67 31.24 -0.75
C GLY A 304 7.90 31.35 -2.07
N GLY A 305 6.81 32.12 -2.05
CA GLY A 305 5.92 32.32 -3.21
C GLY A 305 4.69 31.41 -3.26
N LEU A 306 4.60 30.38 -2.40
CA LEU A 306 3.37 29.61 -2.27
C LEU A 306 2.38 30.35 -1.36
N GLN A 307 1.27 30.81 -1.95
CA GLN A 307 0.14 31.41 -1.24
C GLN A 307 -1.00 30.42 -1.19
N LEU A 308 -1.14 29.70 -0.07
CA LEU A 308 -2.25 28.79 0.14
C LEU A 308 -3.53 29.59 0.47
N PRO A 309 -4.71 29.13 0.02
CA PRO A 309 -5.98 29.75 0.38
C PRO A 309 -6.12 29.78 1.90
N ALA A 310 -6.62 30.89 2.45
CA ALA A 310 -6.91 30.97 3.87
C ALA A 310 -7.98 29.93 4.22
N ALA A 311 -7.84 29.25 5.38
CA ALA A 311 -8.90 28.42 5.90
C ALA A 311 -10.19 29.26 5.99
N GLY A 312 -11.21 28.86 5.23
CA GLY A 312 -12.42 29.64 5.04
C GLY A 312 -13.06 30.08 6.36
N SER A 313 -13.57 31.30 6.31
CA SER A 313 -14.56 31.86 7.24
C SER A 313 -15.85 31.05 7.24
#